data_AF-F8EYV0-F1
#
_entry.id   AF-F8EYV0-F1
#
_cell.length_a   1.000
_cell.length_b   1.000
_cell.length_c   1.000
_cell.angle_alpha   90.00
_cell.angle_beta   90.00
_cell.angle_gamma   90.00
#
_symmetry.space_group_name_H-M   'P 1'
#
loop_
_entity.id
_entity.type
_entity.pdbx_description
1 polymer ?
#
loop_
_entity_poly.entity_id
_entity_poly.type
_entity_poly.pdbx_seq_one_letter_code
_entity_poly.pdbx_strand_id
1 'polypeptide(L)'
;MKQGSLVKLFMAMGFGIALVLVSCTSPFTDLAAPAAGEADVELSRAVTNLALTSITPAANSTDISIGQPVIITFNTTIVPTSVPASFITLKDTASGTTVAGRLIVDGSKTKVYYHPIFKTTAEGSGSSATIRISGPKQGRTYQITINGTITAENGTKLTVNQSRTYTCANLDFGIWWFSDNGEAQKYLPGVPNQFYNASKPVVLYVHGWQKGSVTNNYWRENPYLWNDKYTSNVNTGTYWKQKGYNLGVFYWDQFADEDEVKDAEAKIWVGNNGLKQMRYKLSNGTYVAYSTTKSAADLLYDAYVQAVSSNTSGYIRLVGHSLGNQMATVLTYKVASAAKSGSLASSLVPKRVYLADPFWNKDGKTYLGGKWTGEVCRTYINYAISNFGTIVEQSKSTAIGGYLVGDENVDMRKMTAFFRIWPDFISLTDAALQHSYAVLWYMWSMGGSVQTQNGSLGAAAADSTVKSMMNYGKTSYYYWYSEGSGNNTSTPFDDSYIRASGVSTW
;
A
#
# COMPACT_ATOMS: atom_id res chain seq x y z
N MET A 1 -9.37 -44.20 60.03
CA MET A 1 -8.01 -44.62 60.40
C MET A 1 -7.04 -43.54 59.96
N LYS A 2 -6.37 -42.94 60.95
CA LYS A 2 -5.14 -42.11 61.00
C LYS A 2 -4.79 -41.27 59.76
N GLN A 3 -4.87 -39.93 59.80
CA GLN A 3 -4.21 -38.90 60.66
C GLN A 3 -2.82 -38.44 60.17
N GLY A 4 -2.63 -37.11 60.24
CA GLY A 4 -1.35 -36.39 60.17
C GLY A 4 -1.39 -35.23 59.16
N SER A 5 -2.07 -34.09 59.32
CA SER A 5 -2.21 -33.09 60.42
C SER A 5 -1.09 -32.02 60.48
N LEU A 6 -1.53 -30.75 60.37
CA LEU A 6 -1.03 -29.49 60.99
C LEU A 6 0.29 -28.90 60.43
N VAL A 7 0.52 -27.58 60.32
CA VAL A 7 0.16 -26.44 61.18
C VAL A 7 0.00 -25.14 60.35
N LYS A 8 -1.02 -24.32 60.67
CA LYS A 8 -1.12 -22.88 60.34
C LYS A 8 -0.31 -22.06 61.35
N LEU A 9 0.35 -20.98 60.93
CA LEU A 9 0.59 -19.84 61.81
C LEU A 9 0.45 -18.50 61.08
N PHE A 10 -0.48 -17.70 61.58
CA PHE A 10 -0.62 -16.26 61.35
C PHE A 10 0.53 -15.51 62.04
N MET A 11 0.98 -14.40 61.46
CA MET A 11 1.52 -13.30 62.25
C MET A 11 1.08 -11.96 61.66
N ALA A 12 0.20 -11.30 62.41
CA ALA A 12 -0.07 -9.88 62.33
C ALA A 12 0.90 -9.17 63.29
N MET A 13 1.36 -7.97 62.94
CA MET A 13 1.82 -6.99 63.92
C MET A 13 1.21 -5.63 63.57
N GLY A 14 0.27 -5.22 64.42
CA GLY A 14 -0.07 -3.83 64.65
C GLY A 14 0.01 -3.57 66.14
N PHE A 15 0.60 -2.44 66.51
CA PHE A 15 0.45 -1.69 67.76
C PHE A 15 0.84 -0.25 67.39
N GLY A 16 0.16 0.83 67.78
CA GLY A 16 -0.70 1.04 68.94
C GLY A 16 -0.26 2.36 69.58
N ILE A 17 -1.18 3.33 69.57
CA ILE A 17 -1.08 4.74 70.00
C ILE A 17 -0.62 4.91 71.47
N ALA A 18 0.13 5.98 71.78
CA ALA A 18 -0.05 6.74 73.03
C ALA A 18 0.50 8.18 72.94
N LEU A 19 -0.39 9.11 73.26
CA LEU A 19 -0.26 10.55 73.39
C LEU A 19 0.32 10.88 74.79
N VAL A 20 1.26 11.82 74.91
CA VAL A 20 1.52 12.53 76.18
C VAL A 20 1.66 14.03 75.88
N LEU A 21 0.68 14.78 76.39
CA LEU A 21 0.72 16.23 76.57
C LEU A 21 1.61 16.58 77.77
N VAL A 22 2.52 17.54 77.60
CA VAL A 22 2.96 18.42 78.70
C VAL A 22 3.02 19.85 78.18
N SER A 23 2.21 20.69 78.79
CA SER A 23 2.19 22.15 78.69
C SER A 23 3.29 22.77 79.53
N CYS A 24 3.89 23.89 79.07
CA CYS A 24 3.76 25.21 79.68
C CYS A 24 4.92 26.17 79.34
N THR A 25 4.50 27.40 79.06
CA THR A 25 5.11 28.70 79.38
C THR A 25 6.39 29.14 78.67
N SER A 26 6.20 30.23 77.92
CA SER A 26 7.18 31.21 77.45
C SER A 26 7.97 31.85 78.61
N PRO A 27 9.08 32.57 78.31
CA PRO A 27 8.91 34.00 78.08
C PRO A 27 9.70 34.56 76.88
N PHE A 28 9.20 35.70 76.44
CA PHE A 28 9.78 36.65 75.51
C PHE A 28 11.24 37.01 75.82
N THR A 29 12.04 37.17 74.76
CA THR A 29 13.01 38.26 74.64
C THR A 29 13.08 38.71 73.19
N ASP A 30 12.73 39.98 72.96
CA ASP A 30 13.00 40.77 71.77
C ASP A 30 14.48 40.75 71.42
N LEU A 31 14.82 40.44 70.17
CA LEU A 31 16.06 40.90 69.54
C LEU A 31 15.76 41.30 68.08
N ALA A 32 15.79 42.61 67.90
CA ALA A 32 15.88 43.44 66.69
C ALA A 32 15.94 42.73 65.31
N ALA A 33 15.04 43.15 64.43
CA ALA A 33 15.20 43.01 62.99
C ALA A 33 16.42 43.81 62.48
N PRO A 34 17.10 43.32 61.44
CA PRO A 34 17.59 44.21 60.40
C PRO A 34 17.09 43.80 59.01
N ALA A 35 16.53 44.84 58.36
CA ALA A 35 16.65 45.22 56.96
C ALA A 35 16.36 44.19 55.84
N ALA A 36 15.34 44.56 55.06
CA ALA A 36 15.06 44.11 53.71
C ALA A 36 16.31 44.00 52.82
N GLY A 37 16.40 42.93 52.06
CA GLY A 37 17.42 42.78 51.03
C GLY A 37 17.67 41.36 50.56
N GLU A 38 16.63 40.57 50.27
CA GLU A 38 16.81 39.39 49.42
C GLU A 38 16.09 39.66 48.10
N ALA A 39 16.90 40.02 47.10
CA ALA A 39 16.50 39.98 45.71
C ALA A 39 16.16 38.52 45.38
N ASP A 40 14.91 38.30 44.95
CA ASP A 40 14.55 37.12 44.17
C ASP A 40 15.51 37.05 42.97
N VAL A 41 16.52 36.20 43.07
CA VAL A 41 17.28 35.77 41.90
C VAL A 41 16.37 34.81 41.15
N GLU A 42 15.49 35.39 40.34
CA GLU A 42 14.77 34.68 39.30
C GLU A 42 15.83 33.99 38.44
N LEU A 43 15.98 32.66 38.60
CA LEU A 43 16.74 31.84 37.67
C LEU A 43 16.08 32.01 36.31
N SER A 44 16.57 32.99 35.52
CA SER A 44 16.08 33.24 34.17
C SER A 44 16.39 31.99 33.34
N ARG A 45 15.42 31.06 33.27
CA ARG A 45 15.47 29.97 32.31
C ARG A 45 15.63 30.61 30.94
N ALA A 46 16.75 30.38 30.29
CA ALA A 46 17.02 30.90 28.96
C ALA A 46 15.86 30.50 28.04
N VAL A 47 15.04 31.49 27.64
CA VAL A 47 13.94 31.26 26.71
C VAL A 47 14.56 30.84 25.39
N THR A 48 14.37 29.58 25.02
CA THR A 48 14.86 29.07 23.73
C THR A 48 14.04 29.73 22.62
N ASN A 49 14.69 30.53 21.78
CA ASN A 49 14.05 31.17 20.64
C ASN A 49 13.63 30.12 19.59
N LEU A 50 12.41 30.25 19.06
CA LEU A 50 11.94 29.44 17.95
C LEU A 50 12.80 29.66 16.70
N ALA A 51 13.36 28.58 16.16
CA ALA A 51 14.15 28.57 14.95
C ALA A 51 13.85 27.33 14.10
N LEU A 52 14.04 27.47 12.78
CA LEU A 52 14.07 26.34 11.86
C LEU A 52 15.38 25.56 12.08
N THR A 53 15.29 24.24 12.21
CA THR A 53 16.46 23.35 12.29
C THR A 53 16.74 22.67 10.96
N SER A 54 15.70 22.34 10.19
CA SER A 54 15.88 21.74 8.86
C SER A 54 14.65 21.93 7.97
N ILE A 55 14.90 21.86 6.66
CA ILE A 55 13.88 21.79 5.63
C ILE A 55 14.26 20.65 4.71
N THR A 56 13.34 19.69 4.55
CA THR A 56 13.46 18.56 3.63
C THR A 56 12.42 18.72 2.54
N PRO A 57 12.75 18.48 1.25
CA PRO A 57 14.09 18.27 0.71
C PRO A 57 15.05 19.46 0.93
N ALA A 58 16.36 19.16 0.91
CA ALA A 58 17.39 20.20 0.99
C ALA A 58 17.39 21.06 -0.27
N ALA A 59 17.95 22.27 -0.20
CA ALA A 59 18.00 23.16 -1.35
C ALA A 59 18.81 22.55 -2.51
N ASN A 60 18.26 22.60 -3.72
CA ASN A 60 18.84 22.08 -4.96
C ASN A 60 19.11 20.57 -4.96
N SER A 61 18.51 19.81 -4.04
CA SER A 61 18.66 18.35 -4.03
C SER A 61 17.98 17.72 -5.26
N THR A 62 18.65 16.75 -5.87
CA THR A 62 18.11 15.95 -6.99
C THR A 62 17.67 14.56 -6.51
N ASP A 63 17.05 13.80 -7.41
CA ASP A 63 16.64 12.40 -7.17
C ASP A 63 15.70 12.21 -5.98
N ILE A 64 14.85 13.21 -5.74
CA ILE A 64 13.85 13.16 -4.68
C ILE A 64 12.65 12.32 -5.14
N SER A 65 12.16 11.42 -4.28
CA SER A 65 10.95 10.66 -4.61
C SER A 65 9.77 11.62 -4.83
N ILE A 66 8.96 11.37 -5.86
CA ILE A 66 7.79 12.22 -6.14
C ILE A 66 6.84 12.34 -4.94
N GLY A 67 6.73 11.29 -4.12
CA GLY A 67 5.89 11.27 -2.91
C GLY A 67 6.51 11.92 -1.66
N GLN A 68 7.73 12.47 -1.75
CA GLN A 68 8.42 13.06 -0.61
C GLN A 68 7.66 14.30 -0.10
N PRO A 69 7.20 14.33 1.16
CA PRO A 69 6.64 15.54 1.73
C PRO A 69 7.73 16.60 1.93
N VAL A 70 7.31 17.86 1.91
CA VAL A 70 8.13 18.93 2.47
C VAL A 70 8.02 18.85 3.99
N ILE A 71 9.14 18.80 4.69
CA ILE A 71 9.18 18.69 6.15
C ILE A 71 9.96 19.89 6.69
N ILE A 72 9.32 20.66 7.56
CA ILE A 72 9.93 21.77 8.28
C ILE A 72 10.11 21.33 9.73
N THR A 73 11.34 21.34 10.22
CA THR A 73 11.65 20.98 11.61
C THR A 73 12.01 22.24 12.39
N PHE A 74 11.52 22.32 13.62
CA PHE A 74 11.78 23.40 14.56
C PHE A 74 12.62 22.89 15.74
N ASN A 75 13.33 23.78 16.42
CA ASN A 75 14.12 23.46 17.62
C ASN A 75 13.28 23.34 18.89
N THR A 76 12.01 23.74 18.85
CA THR A 76 11.08 23.73 19.98
C THR A 76 9.65 23.46 19.50
N THR A 77 8.75 23.18 20.44
CA THR A 77 7.34 22.89 20.15
C THR A 77 6.61 24.14 19.64
N ILE A 78 5.82 23.97 18.58
CA ILE A 78 4.99 25.02 17.99
C ILE A 78 3.53 24.90 18.42
N VAL A 79 2.81 26.03 18.39
CA VAL A 79 1.35 26.05 18.51
C VAL A 79 0.75 25.66 17.15
N PRO A 80 0.06 24.51 17.01
CA PRO A 80 -0.39 24.03 15.71
C PRO A 80 -1.35 24.99 14.98
N THR A 81 -2.22 25.68 15.73
CA THR A 81 -3.16 26.67 15.18
C THR A 81 -2.47 27.93 14.69
N SER A 82 -1.19 28.14 15.00
CA SER A 82 -0.41 29.27 14.50
C SER A 82 0.15 29.04 13.09
N VAL A 83 0.08 27.82 12.54
CA VAL A 83 0.59 27.51 11.19
C VAL A 83 -0.46 27.92 10.14
N PRO A 84 -0.20 28.95 9.31
CA PRO A 84 -1.16 29.35 8.28
C PRO A 84 -1.36 28.24 7.24
N ALA A 85 -2.56 28.14 6.66
CA ALA A 85 -2.83 27.20 5.57
C ALA A 85 -1.92 27.42 4.33
N SER A 86 -1.43 28.64 4.14
CA SER A 86 -0.50 29.03 3.08
C SER A 86 0.97 28.98 3.49
N PHE A 87 1.30 28.43 4.66
CA PHE A 87 2.66 28.49 5.21
C PHE A 87 3.70 27.87 4.28
N ILE A 88 3.32 26.78 3.61
CA ILE A 88 4.14 26.10 2.62
C ILE A 88 3.37 26.07 1.31
N THR A 89 4.01 26.49 0.23
CA THR A 89 3.51 26.33 -1.13
C THR A 89 4.55 25.58 -1.97
N LEU A 90 4.07 24.76 -2.91
CA LEU A 90 4.88 23.97 -3.80
C LEU A 90 4.47 24.26 -5.24
N LYS A 91 5.40 24.68 -6.09
CA LYS A 91 5.12 25.02 -7.49
C LYS A 91 6.05 24.27 -8.44
N ASP A 92 5.52 23.74 -9.53
CA ASP A 92 6.34 23.26 -10.65
C ASP A 92 7.05 24.46 -11.28
N THR A 93 8.37 24.43 -11.37
CA THR A 93 9.15 25.55 -11.90
C THR A 93 8.98 25.74 -13.40
N ALA A 94 8.59 24.69 -14.13
CA ALA A 94 8.42 24.76 -15.57
C ALA A 94 7.06 25.34 -15.95
N SER A 95 5.98 24.91 -15.27
CA SER A 95 4.61 25.35 -15.58
C SER A 95 4.11 26.50 -14.69
N GLY A 96 4.78 26.79 -13.57
CA GLY A 96 4.31 27.72 -12.55
C GLY A 96 3.10 27.22 -11.75
N THR A 97 2.62 26.01 -12.04
CA THR A 97 1.39 25.46 -11.45
C THR A 97 1.64 25.05 -10.00
N THR A 98 0.71 25.43 -9.12
CA THR A 98 0.77 25.05 -7.70
C THR A 98 0.34 23.59 -7.54
N VAL A 99 1.18 22.81 -6.88
CA VAL A 99 0.88 21.45 -6.47
C VAL A 99 0.03 21.54 -5.21
N ALA A 100 -1.16 20.94 -5.22
CA ALA A 100 -2.00 20.85 -4.04
C ALA A 100 -1.33 19.98 -2.96
N GLY A 101 -1.55 20.31 -1.68
CA GLY A 101 -0.98 19.55 -0.57
C GLY A 101 -1.71 19.80 0.74
N ARG A 102 -1.43 18.94 1.72
CA ARG A 102 -2.02 18.98 3.06
C ARG A 102 -0.95 19.31 4.10
N LEU A 103 -1.19 20.34 4.89
CA LEU A 103 -0.38 20.68 6.04
C LEU A 103 -0.78 19.85 7.25
N ILE A 104 0.22 19.23 7.90
CA ILE A 104 0.03 18.40 9.09
C ILE A 104 1.13 18.73 10.08
N VAL A 105 0.76 19.07 11.31
CA VAL A 105 1.70 19.19 12.44
C VAL A 105 1.82 17.83 13.10
N ASP A 106 3.04 17.39 13.39
CA ASP A 106 3.28 16.08 13.97
C ASP A 106 2.92 16.02 15.46
N GLY A 107 2.87 14.81 16.01
CA GLY A 107 2.51 14.60 17.42
C GLY A 107 3.48 15.25 18.41
N SER A 108 4.77 15.40 18.03
CA SER A 108 5.76 16.11 18.85
C SER A 108 5.63 17.64 18.76
N LYS A 109 4.83 18.15 17.81
CA LYS A 109 4.70 19.58 17.48
C LYS A 109 6.03 20.25 17.16
N THR A 110 7.03 19.50 16.70
CA THR A 110 8.32 20.05 16.26
C THR A 110 8.48 19.96 14.75
N LYS A 111 7.52 19.34 14.04
CA LYS A 111 7.55 19.20 12.59
C LYS A 111 6.23 19.62 11.95
N VAL A 112 6.35 20.32 10.83
CA VAL A 112 5.25 20.60 9.90
C VAL A 112 5.52 19.87 8.60
N TYR A 113 4.59 19.02 8.20
CA TYR A 113 4.61 18.29 6.95
C TYR A 113 3.69 18.98 5.95
N TYR A 114 4.16 19.16 4.72
CA TYR A 114 3.32 19.40 3.55
C TYR A 114 3.35 18.14 2.70
N HIS A 115 2.27 17.37 2.73
CA HIS A 115 2.11 16.19 1.90
C HIS A 115 1.49 16.60 0.56
N PRO A 116 2.22 16.48 -0.58
CA PRO A 116 1.61 16.68 -1.88
C PRO A 116 0.42 15.73 -2.06
N ILE A 117 -0.70 16.26 -2.55
CA ILE A 117 -1.89 15.47 -2.83
C ILE A 117 -1.70 14.83 -4.20
N PHE A 118 -1.62 13.50 -4.18
CA PHE A 118 -1.78 12.68 -5.36
C PHE A 118 -3.24 12.26 -5.42
N LYS A 119 -3.97 12.76 -6.40
CA LYS A 119 -5.38 12.42 -6.57
C LYS A 119 -5.60 11.81 -7.94
N THR A 120 -6.33 10.72 -7.91
CA THR A 120 -6.83 10.05 -9.09
C THR A 120 -8.00 10.86 -9.63
N THR A 121 -7.87 11.42 -10.83
CA THR A 121 -8.95 12.14 -11.52
C THR A 121 -9.24 11.47 -12.85
N ALA A 122 -10.52 11.30 -13.15
CA ALA A 122 -10.95 11.01 -14.50
C ALA A 122 -10.76 12.26 -15.35
N GLU A 123 -9.91 12.20 -16.36
CA GLU A 123 -9.77 13.21 -17.40
C GLU A 123 -10.45 12.71 -18.68
N GLY A 124 -11.34 13.52 -19.25
CA GLY A 124 -12.15 13.15 -20.42
C GLY A 124 -13.55 12.64 -20.05
N SER A 125 -14.37 12.36 -21.07
CA SER A 125 -15.72 11.80 -20.93
C SER A 125 -15.90 10.60 -21.86
N GLY A 126 -16.77 9.65 -21.47
CA GLY A 126 -17.03 8.43 -22.25
C GLY A 126 -15.78 7.57 -22.46
N SER A 127 -15.56 7.08 -23.69
CA SER A 127 -14.45 6.21 -24.06
C SER A 127 -13.05 6.83 -23.98
N SER A 128 -12.95 8.11 -23.63
CA SER A 128 -11.69 8.85 -23.47
C SER A 128 -11.33 9.12 -22.02
N ALA A 129 -12.16 8.70 -21.06
CA ALA A 129 -11.88 8.84 -19.65
C ALA A 129 -10.57 8.11 -19.29
N THR A 130 -9.56 8.87 -18.90
CA THR A 130 -8.29 8.34 -18.41
C THR A 130 -8.09 8.71 -16.96
N ILE A 131 -7.59 7.75 -16.19
CA ILE A 131 -7.33 7.95 -14.78
C ILE A 131 -5.91 8.49 -14.61
N ARG A 132 -5.78 9.79 -14.32
CA ARG A 132 -4.48 10.40 -14.02
C ARG A 132 -4.27 10.59 -12.53
N ILE A 133 -3.04 10.42 -12.10
CA ILE A 133 -2.63 10.79 -10.74
C ILE A 133 -2.03 12.20 -10.79
N SER A 134 -2.62 13.15 -10.07
CA SER A 134 -2.07 14.50 -9.90
C SER A 134 -0.83 14.50 -8.97
N GLY A 135 -0.23 15.66 -8.74
CA GLY A 135 0.92 15.83 -7.83
C GLY A 135 2.27 15.92 -8.56
N PRO A 136 3.39 15.88 -7.80
CA PRO A 136 4.72 15.94 -8.36
C PRO A 136 4.99 14.82 -9.38
N LYS A 137 5.76 15.15 -10.42
CA LYS A 137 6.08 14.26 -11.55
C LYS A 137 7.56 13.97 -11.62
N GLN A 138 7.90 12.84 -12.22
CA GLN A 138 9.27 12.37 -12.40
C GLN A 138 10.08 13.36 -13.24
N GLY A 139 11.33 13.59 -12.85
CA GLY A 139 12.27 14.47 -13.55
C GLY A 139 11.90 15.96 -13.54
N ARG A 140 10.86 16.37 -12.81
CA ARG A 140 10.45 17.78 -12.70
C ARG A 140 11.10 18.45 -11.49
N THR A 141 11.35 19.75 -11.63
CA THR A 141 11.85 20.60 -10.55
C THR A 141 10.69 21.37 -9.93
N TYR A 142 10.69 21.43 -8.60
CA TYR A 142 9.68 22.12 -7.82
C TYR A 142 10.32 23.16 -6.91
N GLN A 143 9.66 24.29 -6.76
CA GLN A 143 9.99 25.34 -5.82
C GLN A 143 9.11 25.23 -4.57
N ILE A 144 9.75 25.11 -3.42
CA ILE A 144 9.15 25.23 -2.10
C ILE A 144 9.26 26.69 -1.68
N THR A 145 8.15 27.30 -1.31
CA THR A 145 8.15 28.61 -0.64
C THR A 145 7.54 28.48 0.74
N ILE A 146 8.27 28.95 1.75
CA ILE A 146 7.86 28.98 3.14
C ILE A 146 7.68 30.45 3.52
N ASN A 147 6.45 30.83 3.81
CA ASN A 147 6.10 32.22 4.10
C ASN A 147 5.05 32.31 5.20
N GLY A 148 5.37 33.04 6.26
CA GLY A 148 4.44 33.34 7.35
C GLY A 148 5.11 33.39 8.72
N THR A 149 4.30 33.67 9.73
CA THR A 149 4.73 33.73 11.13
C THR A 149 4.16 32.55 11.89
N ILE A 150 5.02 31.81 12.61
CA ILE A 150 4.64 30.72 13.52
C ILE A 150 4.95 31.14 14.96
N THR A 151 4.15 30.66 15.90
CA THR A 151 4.34 30.87 17.34
C THR A 151 4.69 29.56 18.04
N ALA A 152 5.71 29.58 18.89
CA ALA A 152 6.07 28.48 19.78
C ALA A 152 5.15 28.41 21.00
N GLU A 153 5.08 27.26 21.67
CA GLU A 153 4.28 27.12 22.90
C GLU A 153 4.80 28.05 24.04
N ASN A 154 6.08 28.43 24.01
CA ASN A 154 6.67 29.41 24.92
C ASN A 154 6.40 30.88 24.52
N GLY A 155 5.58 31.12 23.50
CA GLY A 155 5.19 32.45 23.03
C GLY A 155 6.17 33.12 22.05
N THR A 156 7.37 32.56 21.85
CA THR A 156 8.32 33.11 20.86
C THR A 156 7.77 32.97 19.44
N LYS A 157 8.04 33.96 18.59
CA LYS A 157 7.55 34.00 17.21
C LYS A 157 8.69 33.92 16.21
N LEU A 158 8.44 33.24 15.10
CA LEU A 158 9.36 33.15 13.98
C LEU A 158 8.65 33.54 12.69
N THR A 159 9.10 34.61 12.05
CA THR A 159 8.68 34.95 10.69
C THR A 159 9.67 34.35 9.70
N VAL A 160 9.15 33.55 8.78
CA VAL A 160 9.93 32.89 7.73
C VAL A 160 9.52 33.47 6.39
N ASN A 161 10.50 33.80 5.56
CA ASN A 161 10.32 34.11 4.15
C ASN A 161 11.51 33.50 3.39
N GLN A 162 11.38 32.24 2.97
CA GLN A 162 12.43 31.49 2.29
C GLN A 162 11.86 30.71 1.12
N SER A 163 12.66 30.55 0.07
CA SER A 163 12.34 29.71 -1.07
C SER A 163 13.55 28.84 -1.45
N ARG A 164 13.28 27.64 -1.95
CA ARG A 164 14.30 26.70 -2.44
C ARG A 164 13.69 25.74 -3.45
N THR A 165 14.53 25.12 -4.27
CA THR A 165 14.09 24.13 -5.26
C THR A 165 14.58 22.72 -4.92
N TYR A 166 13.93 21.71 -5.49
CA TYR A 166 14.43 20.35 -5.58
C TYR A 166 13.95 19.70 -6.88
N THR A 167 14.64 18.65 -7.32
CA THR A 167 14.29 17.90 -8.54
C THR A 167 13.89 16.47 -8.18
N CYS A 168 12.73 16.06 -8.68
CA CYS A 168 12.25 14.69 -8.53
C CYS A 168 13.08 13.70 -9.33
N ALA A 169 13.26 12.50 -8.79
CA ALA A 169 13.86 11.37 -9.51
C ALA A 169 13.13 11.08 -10.82
N ASN A 170 13.87 10.61 -11.81
CA ASN A 170 13.32 10.18 -13.10
C ASN A 170 12.56 8.84 -13.03
N LEU A 171 12.79 8.06 -11.97
CA LEU A 171 12.20 6.76 -11.75
C LEU A 171 11.31 6.79 -10.50
N ASP A 172 10.07 6.35 -10.63
CA ASP A 172 9.18 6.05 -9.50
C ASP A 172 8.69 4.61 -9.55
N PHE A 173 8.91 3.90 -8.44
CA PHE A 173 8.27 2.63 -8.12
C PHE A 173 8.05 2.55 -6.60
N GLY A 174 7.15 1.67 -6.15
CA GLY A 174 6.91 1.44 -4.73
C GLY A 174 5.43 1.27 -4.38
N ILE A 175 5.16 1.10 -3.09
CA ILE A 175 3.79 0.95 -2.58
C ILE A 175 3.17 2.32 -2.33
N TRP A 176 1.93 2.48 -2.78
CA TRP A 176 1.08 3.64 -2.57
C TRP A 176 -0.17 3.22 -1.82
N TRP A 177 -0.51 3.96 -0.77
CA TRP A 177 -1.69 3.75 0.05
C TRP A 177 -2.79 4.73 -0.35
N PHE A 178 -4.01 4.23 -0.52
CA PHE A 178 -5.14 4.98 -1.06
C PHE A 178 -6.22 5.21 0.01
N SER A 179 -6.86 6.35 -0.09
CA SER A 179 -8.20 6.61 0.44
C SER A 179 -9.29 5.96 -0.42
N ASP A 180 -10.55 6.07 0.01
CA ASP A 180 -11.72 5.72 -0.82
C ASP A 180 -12.02 6.74 -1.93
N ASN A 181 -11.56 7.99 -1.81
CA ASN A 181 -11.87 9.06 -2.77
C ASN A 181 -10.84 9.21 -3.91
N GLY A 182 -9.85 8.31 -3.97
CA GLY A 182 -8.78 8.34 -4.99
C GLY A 182 -7.55 9.14 -4.63
N GLU A 183 -7.50 9.80 -3.46
CA GLU A 183 -6.25 10.32 -2.92
C GLU A 183 -5.31 9.19 -2.51
N ALA A 184 -4.02 9.38 -2.77
CA ALA A 184 -2.98 8.41 -2.50
C ALA A 184 -1.76 9.06 -1.85
N GLN A 185 -0.98 8.25 -1.14
CA GLN A 185 0.31 8.65 -0.59
C GLN A 185 1.30 7.49 -0.72
N LYS A 186 2.46 7.76 -1.30
CA LYS A 186 3.56 6.80 -1.38
C LYS A 186 4.02 6.42 0.03
N TYR A 187 4.31 5.15 0.26
CA TYR A 187 5.04 4.71 1.43
C TYR A 187 6.50 5.19 1.33
N LEU A 188 6.96 5.86 2.38
CA LEU A 188 8.36 6.26 2.55
C LEU A 188 8.78 5.91 3.98
N PRO A 189 9.95 5.26 4.19
CA PRO A 189 10.42 4.92 5.52
C PRO A 189 10.49 6.14 6.45
N GLY A 190 9.97 5.99 7.68
CA GLY A 190 9.98 7.06 8.69
C GLY A 190 9.02 8.22 8.42
N VAL A 191 8.25 8.19 7.33
CA VAL A 191 7.24 9.21 7.01
C VAL A 191 5.84 8.68 7.34
N PRO A 192 5.06 9.37 8.19
CA PRO A 192 3.68 9.00 8.46
C PRO A 192 2.86 8.94 7.18
N ASN A 193 2.00 7.92 7.05
CA ASN A 193 1.10 7.76 5.91
C ASN A 193 -0.34 7.77 6.39
N GLN A 194 -1.10 8.78 5.97
CA GLN A 194 -2.47 9.00 6.47
C GLN A 194 -3.49 7.95 6.00
N PHE A 195 -3.15 7.17 4.96
CA PHE A 195 -4.05 6.19 4.35
C PHE A 195 -3.76 4.75 4.79
N TYR A 196 -2.75 4.57 5.65
CA TYR A 196 -2.36 3.28 6.20
C TYR A 196 -2.55 3.25 7.72
N ASN A 197 -3.16 2.18 8.20
CA ASN A 197 -3.27 1.88 9.62
C ASN A 197 -2.83 0.43 9.87
N ALA A 198 -1.78 0.25 10.67
CA ALA A 198 -1.20 -1.04 10.99
C ALA A 198 -2.18 -2.07 11.57
N SER A 199 -3.24 -1.64 12.27
CA SER A 199 -4.23 -2.55 12.88
C SER A 199 -5.30 -3.04 11.90
N LYS A 200 -5.31 -2.53 10.66
CA LYS A 200 -6.31 -2.86 9.64
C LYS A 200 -5.80 -3.91 8.64
N PRO A 201 -6.69 -4.77 8.12
CA PRO A 201 -6.34 -5.71 7.06
C PRO A 201 -5.86 -4.96 5.81
N VAL A 202 -5.04 -5.62 4.98
CA VAL A 202 -4.47 -5.03 3.77
C VAL A 202 -5.01 -5.74 2.54
N VAL A 203 -5.42 -4.97 1.52
CA VAL A 203 -5.44 -5.43 0.12
C VAL A 203 -4.33 -4.71 -0.63
N LEU A 204 -3.44 -5.46 -1.27
CA LEU A 204 -2.35 -4.92 -2.07
C LEU A 204 -2.46 -5.43 -3.51
N TYR A 205 -2.63 -4.48 -4.42
CA TYR A 205 -2.74 -4.72 -5.85
C TYR A 205 -1.39 -4.56 -6.57
N VAL A 206 -1.14 -5.40 -7.57
CA VAL A 206 0.02 -5.29 -8.46
C VAL A 206 -0.45 -5.47 -9.91
N HIS A 207 -0.23 -4.43 -10.71
CA HIS A 207 -0.60 -4.40 -12.13
C HIS A 207 0.38 -5.20 -13.00
N GLY A 208 0.01 -5.42 -14.27
CA GLY A 208 0.82 -6.11 -15.26
C GLY A 208 1.57 -5.19 -16.22
N TRP A 209 1.61 -5.59 -17.49
CA TRP A 209 2.28 -4.87 -18.58
C TRP A 209 1.58 -3.54 -18.89
N GLN A 210 2.34 -2.45 -19.01
CA GLN A 210 1.80 -1.08 -19.09
C GLN A 210 2.33 -0.30 -20.31
N LYS A 211 2.23 -0.89 -21.50
CA LYS A 211 2.71 -0.27 -22.75
C LYS A 211 2.08 1.11 -22.97
N GLY A 212 2.92 2.14 -23.10
CA GLY A 212 2.54 3.53 -23.38
C GLY A 212 2.05 4.32 -22.16
N SER A 213 2.02 3.73 -20.97
CA SER A 213 1.59 4.41 -19.73
C SER A 213 2.46 5.63 -19.40
N VAL A 214 3.77 5.54 -19.59
CA VAL A 214 4.74 6.58 -19.25
C VAL A 214 4.65 7.75 -20.22
N THR A 215 4.59 7.47 -21.52
CA THR A 215 4.47 8.51 -22.56
C THR A 215 3.09 9.15 -22.55
N ASN A 216 2.07 8.44 -22.08
CA ASN A 216 0.76 9.02 -21.74
C ASN A 216 0.79 9.71 -20.37
N ASN A 217 1.75 10.62 -20.15
CA ASN A 217 1.89 11.46 -18.95
C ASN A 217 1.81 10.66 -17.63
N TYR A 218 2.58 9.57 -17.58
CA TYR A 218 2.67 8.68 -16.41
C TYR A 218 1.30 8.22 -15.91
N TRP A 219 0.42 7.83 -16.84
CA TRP A 219 -0.84 7.17 -16.52
C TRP A 219 -0.55 5.91 -15.69
N ARG A 220 -1.45 5.59 -14.75
CA ARG A 220 -1.32 4.42 -13.89
C ARG A 220 -2.65 3.71 -13.76
N GLU A 221 -2.61 2.39 -13.78
CA GLU A 221 -3.78 1.58 -13.48
C GLU A 221 -4.20 1.76 -12.01
N ASN A 222 -5.49 1.99 -11.76
CA ASN A 222 -6.02 2.12 -10.41
C ASN A 222 -7.17 1.12 -10.24
N PRO A 223 -7.05 0.12 -9.35
CA PRO A 223 -8.08 -0.88 -9.16
C PRO A 223 -9.30 -0.36 -8.36
N TYR A 224 -9.19 0.83 -7.75
CA TYR A 224 -10.17 1.38 -6.82
C TYR A 224 -11.15 2.36 -7.46
N LEU A 225 -10.78 2.94 -8.59
CA LEU A 225 -11.58 3.89 -9.34
C LEU A 225 -11.55 3.48 -10.80
N TRP A 226 -12.70 3.39 -11.43
CA TRP A 226 -12.86 2.95 -12.80
C TRP A 226 -13.75 3.92 -13.56
N ASN A 227 -13.29 4.30 -14.74
CA ASN A 227 -14.07 5.09 -15.65
C ASN A 227 -13.63 4.75 -17.07
N ASP A 228 -14.35 3.82 -17.69
CA ASP A 228 -14.15 3.39 -19.07
C ASP A 228 -15.48 3.42 -19.83
N LYS A 229 -15.44 3.03 -21.11
CA LYS A 229 -16.60 3.12 -22.01
C LYS A 229 -17.75 2.17 -21.66
N TYR A 230 -17.47 1.08 -20.95
CA TYR A 230 -18.45 0.08 -20.50
C TYR A 230 -18.80 0.23 -19.03
N THR A 231 -17.88 0.76 -18.23
CA THR A 231 -18.04 0.93 -16.78
C THR A 231 -17.83 2.40 -16.42
N SER A 232 -18.94 3.10 -16.18
CA SER A 232 -18.90 4.55 -15.89
C SER A 232 -18.81 4.80 -14.38
N ASN A 233 -17.75 5.49 -13.95
CA ASN A 233 -17.57 6.05 -12.60
C ASN A 233 -17.77 5.05 -11.43
N VAL A 234 -17.16 3.87 -11.50
CA VAL A 234 -17.21 2.89 -10.41
C VAL A 234 -16.12 3.15 -9.38
N ASN A 235 -16.50 3.34 -8.12
CA ASN A 235 -15.58 3.46 -6.99
C ASN A 235 -15.61 2.17 -6.15
N THR A 236 -14.72 1.23 -6.46
CA THR A 236 -14.59 -0.01 -5.71
C THR A 236 -13.88 0.22 -4.36
N GLY A 237 -12.99 1.22 -4.27
CA GLY A 237 -12.25 1.55 -3.06
C GLY A 237 -13.15 1.84 -1.84
N THR A 238 -14.32 2.44 -2.09
CA THR A 238 -15.33 2.69 -1.05
C THR A 238 -15.79 1.40 -0.37
N TYR A 239 -16.08 0.33 -1.12
CA TYR A 239 -16.50 -0.95 -0.53
C TYR A 239 -15.41 -1.55 0.37
N TRP A 240 -14.15 -1.51 -0.07
CA TRP A 240 -13.03 -2.02 0.72
C TRP A 240 -12.76 -1.18 1.97
N LYS A 241 -12.84 0.15 1.89
CA LYS A 241 -12.71 1.04 3.07
C LYS A 241 -13.82 0.82 4.08
N GLN A 242 -15.08 0.65 3.62
CA GLN A 242 -16.21 0.33 4.49
C GLN A 242 -16.03 -1.01 5.22
N LYS A 243 -15.33 -1.97 4.60
CA LYS A 243 -14.92 -3.24 5.23
C LYS A 243 -13.63 -3.12 6.05
N GLY A 244 -13.09 -1.92 6.21
CA GLY A 244 -11.97 -1.62 7.11
C GLY A 244 -10.59 -1.89 6.53
N TYR A 245 -10.42 -2.04 5.21
CA TYR A 245 -9.11 -2.36 4.61
C TYR A 245 -8.21 -1.13 4.40
N ASN A 246 -6.90 -1.35 4.54
CA ASN A 246 -5.88 -0.54 3.89
C ASN A 246 -5.85 -0.90 2.39
N LEU A 247 -5.81 0.12 1.54
CA LEU A 247 -5.84 -0.04 0.08
C LEU A 247 -4.46 0.26 -0.49
N GLY A 248 -3.75 -0.74 -0.96
CA GLY A 248 -2.40 -0.61 -1.49
C GLY A 248 -2.34 -0.87 -2.99
N VAL A 249 -1.45 -0.17 -3.69
CA VAL A 249 -0.98 -0.54 -5.03
C VAL A 249 0.53 -0.50 -5.06
N PHE A 250 1.19 -1.52 -5.60
CA PHE A 250 2.58 -1.41 -5.99
C PHE A 250 2.68 -0.97 -7.44
N TYR A 251 3.25 0.21 -7.64
CA TYR A 251 3.51 0.78 -8.96
C TYR A 251 4.92 0.44 -9.42
N TRP A 252 5.00 -0.09 -10.64
CA TRP A 252 6.23 -0.38 -11.37
C TRP A 252 6.10 -0.02 -12.85
N ASP A 253 5.20 0.92 -13.16
CA ASP A 253 4.77 1.29 -14.51
C ASP A 253 5.95 1.58 -15.44
N GLN A 254 6.96 2.33 -14.98
CA GLN A 254 8.11 2.67 -15.82
C GLN A 254 8.97 1.46 -16.19
N PHE A 255 9.00 0.41 -15.36
CA PHE A 255 9.63 -0.86 -15.71
C PHE A 255 8.72 -1.74 -16.57
N ALA A 256 7.41 -1.67 -16.35
CA ALA A 256 6.40 -2.43 -17.08
C ALA A 256 6.03 -1.83 -18.45
N ASP A 257 6.39 -0.58 -18.72
CA ASP A 257 6.17 0.09 -20.01
C ASP A 257 7.25 -0.32 -21.01
N GLU A 258 7.08 -1.54 -21.52
CA GLU A 258 7.88 -2.12 -22.59
C GLU A 258 7.04 -2.28 -23.86
N ASP A 259 7.69 -2.33 -25.01
CA ASP A 259 6.98 -2.51 -26.29
C ASP A 259 6.50 -3.95 -26.50
N GLU A 260 7.11 -4.90 -25.77
CA GLU A 260 6.86 -6.34 -25.78
C GLU A 260 6.64 -6.86 -24.35
N VAL A 261 5.59 -7.66 -24.14
CA VAL A 261 5.22 -8.21 -22.81
C VAL A 261 6.33 -9.05 -22.17
N LYS A 262 7.09 -9.80 -22.98
CA LYS A 262 8.19 -10.66 -22.53
C LYS A 262 9.38 -9.87 -21.95
N ASP A 263 9.57 -8.63 -22.38
CA ASP A 263 10.64 -7.77 -21.89
C ASP A 263 10.29 -7.26 -20.47
N ALA A 264 9.01 -6.93 -20.23
CA ALA A 264 8.52 -6.64 -18.89
C ALA A 264 8.52 -7.89 -17.98
N GLU A 265 8.16 -9.07 -18.52
CA GLU A 265 8.17 -10.33 -17.78
C GLU A 265 9.57 -10.70 -17.27
N ALA A 266 10.61 -10.59 -18.10
CA ALA A 266 11.97 -10.97 -17.71
C ALA A 266 12.48 -10.17 -16.49
N LYS A 267 12.08 -8.89 -16.36
CA LYS A 267 12.41 -8.03 -15.23
C LYS A 267 11.82 -8.53 -13.91
N ILE A 268 10.69 -9.24 -13.93
CA ILE A 268 10.07 -9.83 -12.72
C ILE A 268 11.01 -10.86 -12.10
N TRP A 269 11.72 -11.63 -12.92
CA TRP A 269 12.43 -12.82 -12.46
C TRP A 269 13.92 -12.59 -12.21
N VAL A 270 14.61 -11.92 -13.13
CA VAL A 270 16.09 -11.95 -13.15
C VAL A 270 16.76 -10.59 -13.29
N GLY A 271 15.99 -9.51 -13.20
CA GLY A 271 16.52 -8.15 -13.17
C GLY A 271 17.45 -7.85 -14.35
N ASN A 272 18.67 -7.38 -14.06
CA ASN A 272 19.67 -7.03 -15.08
C ASN A 272 20.26 -8.22 -15.85
N ASN A 273 19.90 -9.45 -15.50
CA ASN A 273 20.32 -10.67 -16.22
C ASN A 273 19.27 -11.13 -17.25
N GLY A 274 18.14 -10.42 -17.38
CA GLY A 274 17.04 -10.77 -18.29
C GLY A 274 17.05 -10.01 -19.61
N LEU A 275 16.10 -10.36 -20.47
CA LEU A 275 15.79 -9.59 -21.69
C LEU A 275 15.56 -8.12 -21.34
N LYS A 276 16.20 -7.23 -22.10
CA LYS A 276 16.18 -5.76 -21.92
C LYS A 276 16.61 -5.23 -20.54
N GLN A 277 17.02 -6.10 -19.62
CA GLN A 277 17.56 -5.77 -18.30
C GLN A 277 16.59 -4.89 -17.47
N MET A 278 17.01 -4.35 -16.33
CA MET A 278 16.23 -3.38 -15.56
C MET A 278 16.35 -1.98 -16.18
N ARG A 279 15.84 -1.79 -17.39
CA ARG A 279 15.64 -0.45 -17.95
C ARG A 279 14.25 0.11 -17.61
N TYR A 280 14.09 1.41 -17.61
CA TYR A 280 12.79 2.06 -17.41
C TYR A 280 12.56 3.16 -18.44
N LYS A 281 11.29 3.36 -18.82
CA LYS A 281 10.91 4.37 -19.82
C LYS A 281 10.78 5.76 -19.17
N LEU A 282 11.15 6.79 -19.92
CA LEU A 282 10.92 8.20 -19.61
C LEU A 282 9.76 8.75 -20.44
N SER A 283 9.19 9.90 -20.04
CA SER A 283 8.04 10.51 -20.74
C SER A 283 8.30 10.89 -22.21
N ASN A 284 9.57 11.06 -22.61
CA ASN A 284 9.96 11.29 -24.01
C ASN A 284 10.10 9.99 -24.82
N GLY A 285 9.78 8.83 -24.24
CA GLY A 285 9.86 7.52 -24.88
C GLY A 285 11.23 6.85 -24.83
N THR A 286 12.28 7.53 -24.35
CA THR A 286 13.60 6.90 -24.22
C THR A 286 13.67 5.98 -23.00
N TYR A 287 14.62 5.04 -23.03
CA TYR A 287 14.88 4.13 -21.92
C TYR A 287 16.17 4.52 -21.19
N VAL A 288 16.16 4.39 -19.87
CA VAL A 288 17.34 4.55 -19.01
C VAL A 288 17.61 3.24 -18.29
N ALA A 289 18.87 2.84 -18.19
CA ALA A 289 19.27 1.67 -17.42
C ALA A 289 19.20 1.96 -15.91
N TYR A 290 18.60 1.06 -15.14
CA TYR A 290 18.63 1.07 -13.68
C TYR A 290 19.64 0.03 -13.19
N SER A 291 20.77 0.52 -12.67
CA SER A 291 21.82 -0.34 -12.14
C SER A 291 21.37 -0.96 -10.82
N THR A 292 20.95 -2.23 -10.86
CA THR A 292 20.51 -3.00 -9.71
C THR A 292 20.77 -4.49 -9.92
N THR A 293 20.97 -5.24 -8.84
CA THR A 293 20.98 -6.70 -8.87
C THR A 293 19.58 -7.29 -8.63
N LYS A 294 18.62 -6.46 -8.24
CA LYS A 294 17.26 -6.86 -7.85
C LYS A 294 16.34 -6.93 -9.07
N SER A 295 15.52 -7.97 -9.12
CA SER A 295 14.40 -8.03 -10.05
C SER A 295 13.26 -7.08 -9.61
N ALA A 296 12.28 -6.83 -10.48
CA ALA A 296 11.08 -6.09 -10.10
C ALA A 296 10.31 -6.77 -8.95
N ALA A 297 10.31 -8.11 -8.88
CA ALA A 297 9.72 -8.84 -7.76
C ALA A 297 10.52 -8.72 -6.47
N ASP A 298 11.86 -8.60 -6.54
CA ASP A 298 12.69 -8.28 -5.37
C ASP A 298 12.40 -6.87 -4.86
N LEU A 299 12.27 -5.89 -5.76
CA LEU A 299 11.89 -4.52 -5.40
C LEU A 299 10.51 -4.47 -4.74
N LEU A 300 9.54 -5.24 -5.25
CA LEU A 300 8.24 -5.42 -4.61
C LEU A 300 8.37 -6.05 -3.22
N TYR A 301 9.15 -7.12 -3.07
CA TYR A 301 9.38 -7.78 -1.79
C TYR A 301 9.96 -6.82 -0.75
N ASP A 302 10.98 -6.05 -1.11
CA ASP A 302 11.57 -5.06 -0.21
C ASP A 302 10.57 -3.97 0.19
N ALA A 303 9.83 -3.45 -0.79
CA ALA A 303 8.82 -2.43 -0.55
C ALA A 303 7.70 -2.96 0.36
N TYR A 304 7.27 -4.21 0.13
CA TYR A 304 6.27 -4.90 0.94
C TYR A 304 6.73 -5.05 2.39
N VAL A 305 7.90 -5.67 2.60
CA VAL A 305 8.43 -5.93 3.95
C VAL A 305 8.54 -4.62 4.73
N GLN A 306 9.02 -3.55 4.10
CA GLN A 306 9.10 -2.24 4.76
C GLN A 306 7.69 -1.68 5.05
N ALA A 307 6.82 -1.62 4.04
CA ALA A 307 5.53 -0.94 4.15
C ALA A 307 4.51 -1.62 5.06
N VAL A 308 4.61 -2.95 5.24
CA VAL A 308 3.68 -3.72 6.07
C VAL A 308 4.31 -4.38 7.29
N SER A 309 5.60 -4.15 7.56
CA SER A 309 6.32 -4.71 8.72
C SER A 309 5.59 -4.49 10.05
N SER A 310 4.95 -3.33 10.21
CA SER A 310 4.20 -2.97 11.42
C SER A 310 2.76 -3.48 11.44
N ASN A 311 2.28 -4.16 10.39
CA ASN A 311 0.90 -4.62 10.33
C ASN A 311 0.61 -5.65 11.42
N THR A 312 -0.37 -5.35 12.27
CA THR A 312 -0.79 -6.21 13.38
C THR A 312 -2.11 -6.92 13.12
N SER A 313 -2.79 -6.65 12.00
CA SER A 313 -4.08 -7.29 11.67
C SER A 313 -3.95 -8.80 11.39
N GLY A 314 -2.77 -9.24 10.94
CA GLY A 314 -2.53 -10.62 10.51
C GLY A 314 -3.33 -11.03 9.27
N TYR A 315 -3.88 -10.08 8.53
CA TYR A 315 -4.68 -10.35 7.33
C TYR A 315 -4.23 -9.49 6.15
N ILE A 316 -3.49 -10.12 5.24
CA ILE A 316 -3.02 -9.51 4.00
C ILE A 316 -3.57 -10.29 2.81
N ARG A 317 -4.17 -9.56 1.87
CA ARG A 317 -4.65 -10.06 0.60
C ARG A 317 -3.84 -9.46 -0.54
N LEU A 318 -3.35 -10.31 -1.43
CA LEU A 318 -2.70 -9.86 -2.67
C LEU A 318 -3.63 -10.04 -3.86
N VAL A 319 -3.58 -9.07 -4.78
CA VAL A 319 -4.24 -9.16 -6.08
C VAL A 319 -3.21 -8.88 -7.17
N GLY A 320 -3.01 -9.83 -8.07
CA GLY A 320 -2.17 -9.65 -9.25
C GLY A 320 -3.01 -9.65 -10.52
N HIS A 321 -2.72 -8.76 -11.46
CA HIS A 321 -3.39 -8.69 -12.76
C HIS A 321 -2.40 -8.93 -13.89
N SER A 322 -2.75 -9.73 -14.90
CA SER A 322 -1.89 -9.98 -16.06
C SER A 322 -0.50 -10.48 -15.62
N LEU A 323 0.61 -9.80 -15.97
CA LEU A 323 1.94 -10.07 -15.43
C LEU A 323 2.08 -9.88 -13.90
N GLY A 324 1.25 -9.00 -13.31
CA GLY A 324 1.21 -8.76 -11.87
C GLY A 324 0.85 -10.01 -11.05
N ASN A 325 0.22 -11.02 -11.67
CA ASN A 325 0.03 -12.35 -11.09
C ASN A 325 1.34 -13.05 -10.75
N GLN A 326 2.34 -12.94 -11.64
CA GLN A 326 3.68 -13.48 -11.40
C GLN A 326 4.33 -12.74 -10.25
N MET A 327 4.22 -11.40 -10.18
CA MET A 327 4.72 -10.60 -9.06
C MET A 327 4.06 -10.97 -7.73
N ALA A 328 2.73 -11.09 -7.69
CA ALA A 328 1.98 -11.49 -6.50
C ALA A 328 2.39 -12.91 -6.03
N THR A 329 2.60 -13.84 -6.99
CA THR A 329 3.05 -15.20 -6.70
C THR A 329 4.47 -15.23 -6.14
N VAL A 330 5.42 -14.52 -6.77
CA VAL A 330 6.80 -14.43 -6.30
C VAL A 330 6.88 -13.76 -4.92
N LEU A 331 6.12 -12.68 -4.70
CA LEU A 331 6.02 -12.02 -3.39
C LEU A 331 5.52 -13.00 -2.33
N THR A 332 4.42 -13.70 -2.61
CA THR A 332 3.83 -14.69 -1.68
C THR A 332 4.86 -15.75 -1.29
N TYR A 333 5.58 -16.31 -2.27
CA TYR A 333 6.61 -17.31 -2.01
C TYR A 333 7.79 -16.76 -1.21
N LYS A 334 8.33 -15.59 -1.56
CA LYS A 334 9.46 -14.99 -0.84
C LYS A 334 9.11 -14.71 0.63
N VAL A 335 7.92 -14.18 0.88
CA VAL A 335 7.45 -13.93 2.25
C VAL A 335 7.18 -15.23 3.00
N ALA A 336 6.53 -16.22 2.36
CA ALA A 336 6.32 -17.55 2.96
C ALA A 336 7.64 -18.25 3.30
N SER A 337 8.63 -18.19 2.41
CA SER A 337 9.96 -18.78 2.62
C SER A 337 10.69 -18.10 3.77
N ALA A 338 10.72 -16.76 3.78
CA ALA A 338 11.32 -16.00 4.87
C ALA A 338 10.60 -16.20 6.21
N ALA A 339 9.27 -16.40 6.21
CA ALA A 339 8.53 -16.75 7.41
C ALA A 339 8.84 -18.18 7.89
N LYS A 340 8.98 -19.12 6.96
CA LYS A 340 9.33 -20.52 7.27
C LYS A 340 10.73 -20.63 7.86
N SER A 341 11.67 -19.79 7.43
CA SER A 341 13.03 -19.70 7.99
C SER A 341 13.11 -18.89 9.28
N GLY A 342 12.01 -18.29 9.76
CA GLY A 342 11.97 -17.44 10.95
C GLY A 342 12.52 -16.03 10.75
N SER A 343 12.82 -15.61 9.52
CA SER A 343 13.34 -14.28 9.18
C SER A 343 12.25 -13.21 9.06
N LEU A 344 10.98 -13.61 8.90
CA LEU A 344 9.80 -12.75 8.94
C LEU A 344 8.70 -13.37 9.80
N ALA A 345 7.80 -12.52 10.33
CA ALA A 345 6.62 -13.00 11.04
C ALA A 345 5.65 -13.70 10.07
N SER A 346 5.08 -14.84 10.48
CA SER A 346 4.09 -15.57 9.68
C SER A 346 2.81 -14.77 9.42
N SER A 347 2.49 -13.79 10.27
CA SER A 347 1.38 -12.85 10.08
C SER A 347 1.53 -11.96 8.85
N LEU A 348 2.74 -11.84 8.28
CA LEU A 348 3.00 -11.09 7.07
C LEU A 348 2.84 -11.94 5.81
N VAL A 349 2.68 -13.26 5.91
CA VAL A 349 2.41 -14.11 4.74
C VAL A 349 1.01 -13.80 4.21
N PRO A 350 0.84 -13.53 2.89
CA PRO A 350 -0.48 -13.34 2.31
C PRO A 350 -1.42 -14.50 2.65
N LYS A 351 -2.52 -14.18 3.32
CA LYS A 351 -3.54 -15.17 3.68
C LYS A 351 -4.41 -15.54 2.50
N ARG A 352 -4.62 -14.59 1.59
CA ARG A 352 -5.42 -14.76 0.38
C ARG A 352 -4.76 -14.10 -0.82
N VAL A 353 -4.73 -14.80 -1.95
CA VAL A 353 -4.16 -14.32 -3.21
C VAL A 353 -5.23 -14.48 -4.29
N TYR A 354 -5.54 -13.41 -5.01
CA TYR A 354 -6.39 -13.46 -6.18
C TYR A 354 -5.56 -13.21 -7.43
N LEU A 355 -5.69 -14.15 -8.38
CA LEU A 355 -5.02 -14.13 -9.65
C LEU A 355 -5.98 -13.68 -10.76
N ALA A 356 -5.97 -12.40 -11.09
CA ALA A 356 -6.88 -11.77 -12.06
C ALA A 356 -6.33 -11.91 -13.48
N ASP A 357 -7.05 -12.66 -14.33
CA ASP A 357 -6.69 -12.94 -15.73
C ASP A 357 -5.18 -13.11 -15.96
N PRO A 358 -4.58 -14.17 -15.39
CA PRO A 358 -3.13 -14.29 -15.36
C PRO A 358 -2.51 -14.48 -16.73
N PHE A 359 -1.35 -13.83 -16.94
CA PHE A 359 -0.47 -14.08 -18.07
C PHE A 359 0.78 -14.83 -17.62
N TRP A 360 1.07 -15.93 -18.29
CA TRP A 360 2.32 -16.67 -18.17
C TRP A 360 2.82 -16.96 -19.56
N ASN A 361 4.00 -16.47 -19.90
CA ASN A 361 4.62 -16.78 -21.19
C ASN A 361 4.91 -18.28 -21.30
N LYS A 362 4.45 -18.87 -22.40
CA LYS A 362 4.72 -20.28 -22.72
C LYS A 362 6.20 -20.49 -23.03
N ASP A 363 6.64 -21.74 -23.09
CA ASP A 363 8.03 -22.16 -23.39
C ASP A 363 9.08 -21.82 -22.33
N GLY A 364 10.04 -22.73 -22.20
CA GLY A 364 11.11 -22.66 -21.21
C GLY A 364 11.94 -21.38 -21.27
N LYS A 365 12.31 -20.85 -20.11
CA LYS A 365 13.19 -19.69 -19.97
C LYS A 365 14.56 -20.17 -19.49
N THR A 366 15.62 -19.78 -20.20
CA THR A 366 17.01 -20.10 -19.80
C THR A 366 17.31 -19.61 -18.39
N TYR A 367 16.80 -18.42 -18.05
CA TYR A 367 16.94 -17.80 -16.74
C TYR A 367 16.06 -18.43 -15.64
N LEU A 368 15.22 -19.41 -15.97
CA LEU A 368 14.45 -20.25 -15.03
C LEU A 368 14.88 -21.73 -15.14
N GLY A 369 16.07 -22.02 -15.67
CA GLY A 369 16.57 -23.39 -15.80
C GLY A 369 15.74 -24.25 -16.76
N GLY A 370 15.20 -23.64 -17.82
CA GLY A 370 14.38 -24.33 -18.83
C GLY A 370 12.90 -24.43 -18.47
N LYS A 371 12.49 -24.01 -17.26
CA LYS A 371 11.07 -23.92 -16.88
C LYS A 371 10.43 -22.68 -17.48
N TRP A 372 9.13 -22.71 -17.73
CA TRP A 372 8.37 -21.51 -18.09
C TRP A 372 7.72 -20.88 -16.85
N THR A 373 7.28 -19.61 -16.96
CA THR A 373 6.93 -18.80 -15.79
C THR A 373 5.76 -19.38 -14.99
N GLY A 374 4.81 -20.03 -15.66
CA GLY A 374 3.68 -20.68 -14.98
C GLY A 374 4.06 -21.90 -14.15
N GLU A 375 5.06 -22.70 -14.53
CA GLU A 375 5.51 -23.84 -13.71
C GLU A 375 6.15 -23.38 -12.41
N VAL A 376 6.95 -22.32 -12.49
CA VAL A 376 7.58 -21.72 -11.32
C VAL A 376 6.51 -21.10 -10.42
N CYS A 377 5.53 -20.39 -11.00
CA CYS A 377 4.40 -19.86 -10.25
C CYS A 377 3.59 -20.97 -9.54
N ARG A 378 3.32 -22.10 -10.20
CA ARG A 378 2.65 -23.26 -9.58
C ARG A 378 3.42 -23.77 -8.38
N THR A 379 4.73 -23.92 -8.51
CA THR A 379 5.62 -24.37 -7.43
C THR A 379 5.54 -23.43 -6.22
N TYR A 380 5.57 -22.12 -6.48
CA TYR A 380 5.53 -21.06 -5.47
C TYR A 380 4.18 -20.98 -4.74
N ILE A 381 3.07 -21.07 -5.47
CA ILE A 381 1.73 -21.13 -4.89
C ILE A 381 1.56 -22.40 -4.05
N ASN A 382 1.95 -23.58 -4.57
CA ASN A 382 1.88 -24.82 -3.81
C ASN A 382 2.67 -24.73 -2.49
N TYR A 383 3.86 -24.12 -2.50
CA TYR A 383 4.66 -23.91 -1.30
C TYR A 383 3.90 -23.09 -0.24
N ALA A 384 3.27 -21.98 -0.63
CA ALA A 384 2.51 -21.12 0.28
C ALA A 384 1.25 -21.81 0.82
N ILE A 385 0.50 -22.51 -0.03
CA ILE A 385 -0.67 -23.31 0.39
C ILE A 385 -0.24 -24.38 1.40
N SER A 386 0.80 -25.16 1.08
CA SER A 386 1.24 -26.31 1.90
C SER A 386 1.77 -25.90 3.27
N ASN A 387 2.45 -24.76 3.38
CA ASN A 387 3.11 -24.34 4.62
C ASN A 387 2.28 -23.37 5.47
N PHE A 388 1.41 -22.57 4.85
CA PHE A 388 0.69 -21.49 5.53
C PHE A 388 -0.82 -21.52 5.29
N GLY A 389 -1.31 -22.44 4.46
CA GLY A 389 -2.74 -22.54 4.15
C GLY A 389 -3.28 -21.35 3.37
N THR A 390 -2.41 -20.64 2.63
CA THR A 390 -2.78 -19.51 1.76
C THR A 390 -3.93 -19.90 0.84
N ILE A 391 -4.95 -19.05 0.78
CA ILE A 391 -6.13 -19.26 -0.07
C ILE A 391 -5.85 -18.63 -1.43
N VAL A 392 -6.12 -19.35 -2.51
CA VAL A 392 -5.84 -18.84 -3.87
C VAL A 392 -7.08 -18.92 -4.74
N GLU A 393 -7.47 -17.77 -5.26
CA GLU A 393 -8.50 -17.61 -6.27
C GLU A 393 -7.86 -17.29 -7.61
N GLN A 394 -8.49 -17.72 -8.69
CA GLN A 394 -8.05 -17.39 -10.04
C GLN A 394 -9.27 -17.13 -10.90
N SER A 395 -9.21 -16.08 -11.72
CA SER A 395 -10.21 -15.84 -12.73
C SER A 395 -9.63 -15.73 -14.13
N LYS A 396 -10.52 -15.94 -15.10
CA LYS A 396 -10.31 -15.54 -16.49
C LYS A 396 -11.51 -14.73 -16.95
N SER A 397 -11.28 -13.64 -17.67
CA SER A 397 -12.29 -12.80 -18.31
C SER A 397 -12.07 -12.67 -19.82
N THR A 398 -10.89 -13.01 -20.32
CA THR A 398 -10.56 -12.95 -21.75
C THR A 398 -9.91 -14.23 -22.27
N ALA A 399 -10.04 -14.46 -23.58
CA ALA A 399 -9.35 -15.52 -24.32
C ALA A 399 -7.88 -15.17 -24.64
N ILE A 400 -7.48 -13.91 -24.47
CA ILE A 400 -6.28 -13.33 -25.10
C ILE A 400 -4.96 -13.84 -24.50
N GLY A 401 -5.00 -14.49 -23.34
CA GLY A 401 -3.83 -15.15 -22.76
C GLY A 401 -3.43 -16.46 -23.45
N GLY A 402 -4.35 -17.15 -24.14
CA GLY A 402 -4.15 -18.56 -24.50
C GLY A 402 -3.64 -18.84 -25.92
N TYR A 403 -3.84 -17.94 -26.88
CA TYR A 403 -3.79 -18.37 -28.29
C TYR A 403 -2.47 -18.19 -29.04
N LEU A 404 -1.53 -17.35 -28.58
CA LEU A 404 -0.28 -17.12 -29.32
C LEU A 404 1.01 -17.16 -28.48
N VAL A 405 1.09 -16.44 -27.36
CA VAL A 405 2.35 -16.30 -26.57
C VAL A 405 2.22 -16.63 -25.08
N GLY A 406 1.01 -16.69 -24.54
CA GLY A 406 0.77 -17.12 -23.16
C GLY A 406 0.32 -18.58 -23.07
N ASP A 407 0.36 -19.13 -21.87
CA ASP A 407 -0.12 -20.47 -21.51
C ASP A 407 -1.31 -20.36 -20.55
N GLU A 408 -2.32 -21.20 -20.76
CA GLU A 408 -3.55 -21.22 -19.95
C GLU A 408 -3.35 -21.73 -18.53
N ASN A 409 -2.22 -22.42 -18.30
CA ASN A 409 -1.76 -23.00 -17.05
C ASN A 409 -2.87 -23.77 -16.33
N VAL A 410 -3.44 -24.76 -17.03
CA VAL A 410 -4.56 -25.58 -16.51
C VAL A 410 -4.21 -26.28 -15.19
N ASP A 411 -2.93 -26.56 -14.96
CA ASP A 411 -2.46 -27.15 -13.70
C ASP A 411 -2.50 -26.17 -12.52
N MET A 412 -2.39 -24.84 -12.74
CA MET A 412 -2.63 -23.86 -11.67
C MET A 412 -4.07 -23.96 -11.18
N ARG A 413 -5.03 -24.14 -12.10
CA ARG A 413 -6.47 -24.25 -11.77
C ARG A 413 -6.78 -25.45 -10.88
N LYS A 414 -5.94 -26.48 -10.89
CA LYS A 414 -6.03 -27.65 -9.99
C LYS A 414 -5.69 -27.33 -8.53
N MET A 415 -5.20 -26.12 -8.24
CA MET A 415 -4.84 -25.68 -6.89
C MET A 415 -5.64 -24.47 -6.41
N THR A 416 -6.37 -23.80 -7.30
CA THR A 416 -7.09 -22.55 -6.99
C THR A 416 -8.59 -22.76 -6.95
N ALA A 417 -9.30 -21.80 -6.38
CA ALA A 417 -10.73 -21.61 -6.64
C ALA A 417 -10.84 -20.88 -7.97
N PHE A 418 -11.03 -21.64 -9.05
CA PHE A 418 -11.03 -21.11 -10.41
C PHE A 418 -12.44 -20.78 -10.89
N PHE A 419 -12.62 -19.57 -11.43
CA PHE A 419 -13.89 -19.14 -12.01
C PHE A 419 -13.72 -18.33 -13.31
N ARG A 420 -14.71 -18.40 -14.19
CA ARG A 420 -14.71 -17.72 -15.49
C ARG A 420 -15.73 -16.59 -15.45
N ILE A 421 -15.26 -15.36 -15.61
CA ILE A 421 -16.07 -14.16 -15.76
C ILE A 421 -16.36 -14.00 -17.26
N TRP A 422 -17.62 -13.85 -17.66
CA TRP A 422 -17.99 -13.75 -19.08
C TRP A 422 -18.60 -12.37 -19.40
N PRO A 423 -17.77 -11.35 -19.70
CA PRO A 423 -18.27 -9.99 -19.89
C PRO A 423 -18.75 -9.76 -21.33
N ASP A 424 -19.88 -10.36 -21.71
CA ASP A 424 -20.47 -10.22 -23.05
C ASP A 424 -20.88 -8.76 -23.38
N PHE A 425 -21.07 -7.93 -22.37
CA PHE A 425 -21.27 -6.48 -22.55
C PHE A 425 -20.03 -5.74 -23.07
N ILE A 426 -18.84 -6.35 -23.02
CA ILE A 426 -17.59 -5.83 -23.57
C ILE A 426 -17.34 -6.51 -24.92
N SER A 427 -17.20 -5.70 -25.98
CA SER A 427 -16.92 -6.23 -27.33
C SER A 427 -15.68 -7.13 -27.33
N LEU A 428 -15.73 -8.22 -28.09
CA LEU A 428 -14.58 -9.11 -28.31
C LEU A 428 -13.39 -8.39 -28.95
N THR A 429 -13.64 -7.29 -29.69
CA THR A 429 -12.59 -6.43 -30.25
C THR A 429 -11.88 -5.59 -29.19
N ASP A 430 -12.49 -5.42 -28.01
CA ASP A 430 -11.96 -4.67 -26.87
C ASP A 430 -11.32 -5.60 -25.82
N ALA A 431 -10.68 -6.66 -26.32
CA ALA A 431 -9.55 -7.36 -25.75
C ALA A 431 -8.99 -6.86 -24.40
N ALA A 432 -8.38 -5.67 -24.40
CA ALA A 432 -7.70 -5.10 -23.24
C ALA A 432 -8.67 -4.72 -22.11
N LEU A 433 -9.89 -4.30 -22.44
CA LEU A 433 -10.95 -4.03 -21.47
C LEU A 433 -11.53 -5.34 -20.92
N GLN A 434 -11.71 -6.37 -21.77
CA GLN A 434 -12.10 -7.70 -21.27
C GLN A 434 -11.07 -8.23 -20.27
N HIS A 435 -9.78 -8.10 -20.60
CA HIS A 435 -8.67 -8.51 -19.73
C HIS A 435 -8.71 -7.78 -18.39
N SER A 436 -8.85 -6.45 -18.42
CA SER A 436 -8.88 -5.60 -17.22
C SER A 436 -10.13 -5.80 -16.36
N TYR A 437 -11.23 -6.28 -16.95
CA TYR A 437 -12.49 -6.51 -16.22
C TYR A 437 -12.34 -7.54 -15.10
N ALA A 438 -11.42 -8.51 -15.19
CA ALA A 438 -11.17 -9.44 -14.08
C ALA A 438 -10.76 -8.74 -12.78
N VAL A 439 -10.06 -7.60 -12.88
CA VAL A 439 -9.68 -6.77 -11.72
C VAL A 439 -10.89 -6.01 -11.20
N LEU A 440 -11.59 -5.29 -12.09
CA LEU A 440 -12.78 -4.53 -11.72
C LEU A 440 -13.81 -5.42 -11.06
N TRP A 441 -14.16 -6.54 -11.68
CA TRP A 441 -15.12 -7.51 -11.17
C TRP A 441 -14.80 -7.93 -9.73
N TYR A 442 -13.55 -8.33 -9.47
CA TYR A 442 -13.16 -8.77 -8.13
C TYR A 442 -13.17 -7.63 -7.12
N MET A 443 -12.60 -6.48 -7.48
CA MET A 443 -12.57 -5.33 -6.57
C MET A 443 -13.98 -4.82 -6.26
N TRP A 444 -14.90 -4.85 -7.23
CA TRP A 444 -16.30 -4.44 -7.07
C TRP A 444 -17.10 -5.48 -6.26
N SER A 445 -16.82 -6.77 -6.43
CA SER A 445 -17.46 -7.85 -5.65
C SER A 445 -17.20 -7.77 -4.13
N MET A 446 -16.38 -6.85 -3.63
CA MET A 446 -16.31 -6.56 -2.19
C MET A 446 -17.59 -5.92 -1.65
N GLY A 447 -18.38 -5.25 -2.52
CA GLY A 447 -19.61 -4.59 -2.14
C GLY A 447 -20.77 -5.53 -1.79
N GLY A 448 -20.72 -6.80 -2.21
CA GLY A 448 -21.83 -7.74 -2.04
C GLY A 448 -21.43 -9.18 -2.35
N SER A 449 -22.21 -10.14 -1.87
CA SER A 449 -21.91 -11.56 -2.12
C SER A 449 -22.40 -11.99 -3.51
N VAL A 450 -21.46 -12.39 -4.37
CA VAL A 450 -21.76 -13.04 -5.66
C VAL A 450 -22.11 -14.50 -5.39
N GLN A 451 -23.33 -14.91 -5.73
CA GLN A 451 -23.86 -16.22 -5.34
C GLN A 451 -23.39 -17.34 -6.26
N THR A 452 -23.20 -18.52 -5.68
CA THR A 452 -23.02 -19.77 -6.41
C THR A 452 -23.89 -20.87 -5.83
N GLN A 453 -24.04 -21.99 -6.55
CA GLN A 453 -24.74 -23.18 -6.04
C GLN A 453 -24.14 -23.75 -4.73
N ASN A 454 -22.90 -23.42 -4.37
CA ASN A 454 -22.25 -23.92 -3.16
C ASN A 454 -21.59 -22.81 -2.31
N GLY A 455 -22.16 -21.60 -2.32
CA GLY A 455 -21.72 -20.51 -1.46
C GLY A 455 -21.61 -19.19 -2.22
N SER A 456 -20.46 -18.52 -2.09
CA SER A 456 -20.20 -17.25 -2.74
C SER A 456 -18.78 -17.18 -3.30
N LEU A 457 -18.61 -16.38 -4.35
CA LEU A 457 -17.34 -16.06 -4.99
C LEU A 457 -16.99 -14.58 -4.83
N GLY A 458 -15.78 -14.24 -5.21
CA GLY A 458 -15.30 -12.87 -5.23
C GLY A 458 -14.83 -12.38 -3.86
N ALA A 459 -14.50 -11.09 -3.81
CA ALA A 459 -13.76 -10.51 -2.72
C ALA A 459 -14.53 -10.55 -1.39
N ALA A 460 -15.86 -10.38 -1.39
CA ALA A 460 -16.69 -10.45 -0.19
C ALA A 460 -16.89 -11.89 0.35
N ALA A 461 -16.60 -12.92 -0.44
CA ALA A 461 -16.78 -14.30 -0.02
C ALA A 461 -15.89 -14.65 1.19
N ALA A 462 -16.43 -15.45 2.11
CA ALA A 462 -15.69 -15.89 3.29
C ALA A 462 -14.51 -16.78 2.90
N ASP A 463 -13.41 -16.66 3.63
CA ASP A 463 -12.19 -17.42 3.40
C ASP A 463 -12.42 -18.94 3.45
N SER A 464 -13.25 -19.43 4.38
CA SER A 464 -13.62 -20.84 4.47
C SER A 464 -14.37 -21.33 3.23
N THR A 465 -15.25 -20.49 2.68
CA THR A 465 -16.02 -20.80 1.46
C THR A 465 -15.09 -20.87 0.25
N VAL A 466 -14.23 -19.88 0.09
CA VAL A 466 -13.28 -19.85 -1.04
C VAL A 466 -12.30 -21.01 -0.94
N LYS A 467 -11.82 -21.33 0.27
CA LYS A 467 -10.94 -22.47 0.52
C LYS A 467 -11.61 -23.80 0.19
N SER A 468 -12.90 -23.97 0.49
CA SER A 468 -13.63 -25.20 0.11
C SER A 468 -13.84 -25.31 -1.40
N MET A 469 -13.89 -24.18 -2.11
CA MET A 469 -13.97 -24.10 -3.57
C MET A 469 -12.63 -24.37 -4.26
N MET A 470 -11.49 -24.24 -3.59
CA MET A 470 -10.18 -24.55 -4.17
C MET A 470 -10.09 -26.02 -4.61
N ASN A 471 -9.39 -26.27 -5.71
CA ASN A 471 -9.14 -27.62 -6.21
C ASN A 471 -7.98 -28.35 -5.51
N TYR A 472 -7.25 -27.65 -4.64
CA TYR A 472 -6.06 -28.17 -3.97
C TYR A 472 -6.34 -29.46 -3.19
N GLY A 473 -5.55 -30.50 -3.47
CA GLY A 473 -5.66 -31.81 -2.81
C GLY A 473 -6.88 -32.64 -3.24
N LYS A 474 -7.66 -32.20 -4.24
CA LYS A 474 -8.81 -32.95 -4.75
C LYS A 474 -8.41 -33.90 -5.88
N THR A 475 -9.12 -35.01 -5.98
CA THR A 475 -9.01 -35.99 -7.08
C THR A 475 -9.92 -35.65 -8.27
N SER A 476 -10.96 -34.83 -8.04
CA SER A 476 -11.84 -34.27 -9.07
C SER A 476 -11.77 -32.75 -9.01
N TYR A 477 -11.61 -32.14 -10.18
CA TYR A 477 -11.49 -30.69 -10.33
C TYR A 477 -12.78 -30.08 -10.81
N TYR A 478 -13.05 -28.86 -10.36
CA TYR A 478 -14.21 -28.10 -10.75
C TYR A 478 -13.83 -26.66 -11.06
N TYR A 479 -14.65 -26.01 -11.86
CA TYR A 479 -14.60 -24.57 -12.04
C TYR A 479 -16.01 -23.99 -11.96
N TRP A 480 -16.06 -22.68 -11.75
CA TRP A 480 -17.29 -21.92 -11.72
C TRP A 480 -17.38 -21.08 -12.98
N TYR A 481 -18.52 -21.07 -13.65
CA TYR A 481 -18.74 -20.16 -14.77
C TYR A 481 -20.02 -19.39 -14.58
N SER A 482 -20.03 -18.17 -15.09
CA SER A 482 -21.19 -17.30 -14.99
C SER A 482 -22.34 -17.84 -15.84
N GLU A 483 -23.52 -17.85 -15.24
CA GLU A 483 -24.79 -18.21 -15.87
C GLU A 483 -25.78 -17.04 -15.73
N GLY A 484 -26.58 -16.84 -16.77
CA GLY A 484 -27.70 -15.91 -16.74
C GLY A 484 -27.38 -14.50 -17.27
N SER A 485 -28.18 -13.53 -16.84
CA SER A 485 -28.18 -12.17 -17.39
C SER A 485 -26.97 -11.33 -16.99
N GLY A 486 -26.26 -11.66 -15.91
CA GLY A 486 -25.10 -10.90 -15.40
C GLY A 486 -23.94 -10.78 -16.41
N ASN A 487 -23.84 -11.70 -17.37
CA ASN A 487 -22.88 -11.59 -18.48
C ASN A 487 -23.08 -10.31 -19.33
N ASN A 488 -24.29 -9.74 -19.33
CA ASN A 488 -24.66 -8.59 -20.15
C ASN A 488 -24.67 -7.26 -19.37
N THR A 489 -24.24 -7.27 -18.11
CA THR A 489 -24.16 -6.06 -17.27
C THR A 489 -22.75 -5.93 -16.70
N SER A 490 -22.37 -4.68 -16.38
CA SER A 490 -21.02 -4.40 -15.89
C SER A 490 -20.83 -4.65 -14.40
N THR A 491 -21.90 -4.92 -13.65
CA THR A 491 -21.85 -5.09 -12.21
C THR A 491 -21.73 -6.58 -11.86
N PRO A 492 -20.96 -6.96 -10.84
CA PRO A 492 -20.89 -8.36 -10.40
C PRO A 492 -22.10 -8.79 -9.55
N PHE A 493 -23.04 -7.88 -9.23
CA PHE A 493 -24.06 -8.14 -8.21
C PHE A 493 -25.27 -8.94 -8.70
N ASP A 494 -25.48 -9.02 -10.00
CA ASP A 494 -26.46 -9.86 -10.68
C ASP A 494 -25.84 -11.10 -11.32
N ASP A 495 -24.53 -11.32 -11.13
CA ASP A 495 -23.88 -12.55 -11.55
C ASP A 495 -24.30 -13.73 -10.68
N SER A 496 -24.52 -14.86 -11.36
CA SER A 496 -24.72 -16.16 -10.73
C SER A 496 -23.74 -17.16 -11.32
N TYR A 497 -23.22 -18.08 -10.50
CA TYR A 497 -22.24 -19.06 -10.95
C TYR A 497 -22.70 -20.48 -10.68
N ILE A 498 -22.51 -21.33 -11.69
CA ILE A 498 -22.75 -22.77 -11.59
C ILE A 498 -21.44 -23.54 -11.75
N ARG A 499 -21.43 -24.75 -11.17
CA ARG A 499 -20.24 -25.59 -11.07
C ARG A 499 -20.18 -26.56 -12.25
N ALA A 500 -19.06 -26.60 -12.95
CA ALA A 500 -18.75 -27.62 -13.95
C ALA A 500 -17.52 -28.44 -13.54
N SER A 501 -17.43 -29.66 -14.07
CA SER A 501 -16.28 -30.55 -13.89
C SER A 501 -15.13 -30.18 -14.84
N GLY A 502 -13.90 -30.30 -14.37
CA GLY A 502 -12.69 -30.10 -15.15
C GLY A 502 -11.95 -28.80 -14.82
N VAL A 503 -10.98 -28.49 -15.66
CA VAL A 503 -10.16 -27.27 -15.58
C VAL A 503 -9.99 -26.56 -16.93
N SER A 504 -10.49 -27.15 -18.02
CA SER A 504 -10.55 -26.53 -19.35
C SER A 504 -11.86 -25.77 -19.50
N THR A 505 -11.82 -24.59 -20.12
CA THR A 505 -12.96 -23.67 -20.19
C THR A 505 -13.07 -22.96 -21.54
N TRP A 506 -12.46 -23.55 -22.58
CA TRP A 506 -12.54 -23.11 -23.97
C TRP A 506 -12.84 -24.32 -24.83
#